data_AF-A0A849A734-F1
#
_entry.id   AF-A0A849A734-F1
#
_cell.length_a   1.000
_cell.length_b   1.000
_cell.length_c   1.000
_cell.angle_alpha   90.00
_cell.angle_beta   90.00
_cell.angle_gamma   90.00
#
_symmetry.space_group_name_H-M   'P 1'
#
loop_
_entity.id
_entity.type
_entity.pdbx_description
1 polymer ?
#
loop_
_entity_poly.entity_id
_entity_poly.type
_entity_poly.pdbx_seq_one_letter_code
_entity_poly.pdbx_strand_id
1 'polypeptide(L)'
;MTCSHGRTTRCPITHDDDDPRLGTPICPDCYDYTGAAAFNAKAPELWRRFTIALRRRCADELELPERQLGSIMRISFAKVAEFQARGVVHFHAIIRLDGPEVPYAPWPANLSNLDLPNLMRESAASGFLAASTDDGVRALRFGDQLDIRRVVGDTDDDGHVTPQKVAAYIAKYSTKAAEDFGLISGVRTAEAAALHGLSPHVVRMLRAVERLATQPEFAGIERWVHMLGFRGHFTTKSRAFSVTLGELRGARAAHRQADGFPLGDGIDRAGVAGHSESTLVVGSWKFRGLGHLSPGDLLLTTRVYTEHLEALDHAREEQQLATDYP
;
A
#
# COMPACT_ATOMS: atom_id res chain seq x y z
N MET A 1 -14.08 -32.58 -2.17
CA MET A 1 -13.04 -32.68 -3.21
C MET A 1 -11.69 -32.58 -2.53
N THR A 2 -10.76 -33.46 -2.91
CA THR A 2 -9.38 -33.51 -2.41
C THR A 2 -8.42 -33.21 -3.55
N CYS A 3 -7.33 -32.50 -3.28
CA CYS A 3 -6.28 -32.27 -4.26
C CYS A 3 -5.41 -33.53 -4.44
N SER A 4 -4.51 -33.52 -5.43
CA SER A 4 -3.53 -34.58 -5.67
C SER A 4 -2.60 -34.86 -4.48
N HIS A 5 -2.44 -33.89 -3.57
CA HIS A 5 -1.65 -34.03 -2.34
C HIS A 5 -2.48 -34.56 -1.15
N GLY A 6 -3.71 -35.04 -1.39
CA GLY A 6 -4.57 -35.65 -0.36
C GLY A 6 -5.24 -34.65 0.61
N ARG A 7 -5.11 -33.34 0.39
CA ARG A 7 -5.75 -32.32 1.23
C ARG A 7 -7.12 -31.92 0.69
N THR A 8 -8.04 -31.53 1.57
CA THR A 8 -9.33 -30.98 1.12
C THR A 8 -9.13 -29.66 0.37
N THR A 9 -10.04 -29.34 -0.54
CA THR A 9 -10.03 -28.05 -1.26
C THR A 9 -10.84 -26.97 -0.56
N ARG A 10 -11.45 -27.29 0.60
CA ARG A 10 -12.22 -26.38 1.45
C ARG A 10 -11.87 -26.62 2.92
N CYS A 11 -11.93 -25.57 3.72
CA CYS A 11 -11.93 -25.67 5.18
C CYS A 11 -13.38 -25.71 5.68
N PRO A 12 -13.79 -26.69 6.51
CA PRO A 12 -15.14 -26.73 7.08
C PRO A 12 -15.30 -25.88 8.35
N ILE A 13 -14.21 -25.25 8.83
CA ILE A 13 -14.18 -24.50 10.07
C ILE A 13 -14.58 -23.05 9.79
N THR A 14 -15.42 -22.49 10.66
CA THR A 14 -15.65 -21.04 10.71
C THR A 14 -14.52 -20.42 11.52
N HIS A 15 -13.82 -19.47 10.93
CA HIS A 15 -12.67 -18.82 11.52
C HIS A 15 -13.09 -17.44 12.04
N ASP A 16 -12.58 -17.06 13.20
CA ASP A 16 -12.60 -15.68 13.66
C ASP A 16 -11.56 -14.85 12.88
N ASP A 17 -11.70 -13.52 12.89
CA ASP A 17 -10.89 -12.61 12.08
C ASP A 17 -9.37 -12.70 12.35
N ASP A 18 -9.00 -13.11 13.57
CA ASP A 18 -7.60 -13.25 14.01
C ASP A 18 -7.03 -14.67 13.83
N ASP A 19 -7.76 -15.59 13.18
CA ASP A 19 -7.26 -16.96 13.00
C ASP A 19 -6.02 -16.97 12.08
N PRO A 20 -4.86 -17.48 12.55
CA PRO A 20 -3.60 -17.45 11.80
C PRO A 20 -3.62 -18.32 10.53
N ARG A 21 -4.65 -19.14 10.33
CA ARG A 21 -4.86 -19.91 9.10
C ARG A 21 -5.49 -19.06 7.99
N LEU A 22 -6.16 -17.96 8.32
CA LEU A 22 -6.65 -17.00 7.34
C LEU A 22 -5.47 -16.44 6.54
N GLY A 23 -5.66 -16.30 5.23
CA GLY A 23 -4.56 -15.93 4.33
C GLY A 23 -3.58 -17.06 3.98
N THR A 24 -3.69 -18.26 4.57
CA THR A 24 -2.85 -19.39 4.15
C THR A 24 -3.55 -20.28 3.11
N PRO A 25 -2.83 -20.87 2.15
CA PRO A 25 -3.41 -21.84 1.21
C PRO A 25 -3.77 -23.14 1.91
N ILE A 26 -4.96 -23.67 1.63
CA ILE A 26 -5.44 -24.94 2.21
C ILE A 26 -4.45 -26.08 1.89
N CYS A 27 -3.97 -26.11 0.64
CA CYS A 27 -2.84 -26.93 0.25
C CYS A 27 -1.69 -26.02 -0.22
N PRO A 28 -0.63 -25.88 0.59
CA PRO A 28 0.56 -25.12 0.19
C PRO A 28 1.20 -25.65 -1.10
N ASP A 29 1.12 -26.95 -1.37
CA ASP A 29 1.74 -27.53 -2.56
C ASP A 29 0.89 -27.35 -3.83
N CYS A 30 -0.40 -26.98 -3.70
CA CYS A 30 -1.24 -26.58 -4.83
C CYS A 30 -1.21 -25.07 -5.12
N TYR A 31 -0.65 -24.27 -4.21
CA TYR A 31 -0.68 -22.82 -4.37
C TYR A 31 0.44 -22.35 -5.31
N ASP A 32 0.08 -21.55 -6.31
CA ASP A 32 1.03 -21.00 -7.27
C ASP A 32 1.80 -19.80 -6.68
N TYR A 33 2.78 -20.10 -5.82
CA TYR A 33 3.65 -19.08 -5.23
C TYR A 33 4.45 -18.31 -6.27
N THR A 34 4.90 -18.98 -7.34
CA THR A 34 5.65 -18.34 -8.43
C THR A 34 4.75 -17.34 -9.16
N GLY A 35 3.50 -17.72 -9.46
CA GLY A 35 2.51 -16.81 -10.05
C GLY A 35 2.16 -15.64 -9.14
N ALA A 36 2.00 -15.87 -7.83
CA ALA A 36 1.73 -14.80 -6.86
C ALA A 36 2.87 -13.78 -6.80
N ALA A 37 4.12 -14.24 -6.69
CA ALA A 37 5.30 -13.36 -6.69
C ALA A 37 5.48 -12.63 -8.03
N ALA A 38 5.24 -13.32 -9.15
CA ALA A 38 5.30 -12.74 -10.48
C ALA A 38 4.23 -11.66 -10.68
N PHE A 39 3.00 -11.92 -10.20
CA PHE A 39 1.91 -10.95 -10.19
C PHE A 39 2.29 -9.71 -9.38
N ASN A 40 2.77 -9.87 -8.15
CA ASN A 40 3.23 -8.75 -7.31
C ASN A 40 4.28 -7.89 -8.05
N ALA A 41 5.29 -8.53 -8.64
CA ALA A 41 6.35 -7.82 -9.37
C ALA A 41 5.83 -7.04 -10.59
N LYS A 42 4.81 -7.57 -11.28
CA LYS A 42 4.23 -6.98 -12.50
C LYS A 42 2.98 -6.13 -12.25
N ALA A 43 2.47 -6.09 -11.03
CA ALA A 43 1.28 -5.31 -10.67
C ALA A 43 1.39 -3.80 -11.03
N PRO A 44 2.55 -3.13 -10.89
CA PRO A 44 2.69 -1.75 -11.38
C PRO A 44 2.50 -1.60 -12.90
N GLU A 45 2.95 -2.58 -13.70
CA GLU A 45 2.74 -2.58 -15.15
C GLU A 45 1.29 -2.93 -15.51
N LEU A 46 0.64 -3.85 -14.78
CA LEU A 46 -0.80 -4.10 -14.92
C LEU A 46 -1.61 -2.83 -14.64
N TRP A 47 -1.27 -2.08 -13.59
CA TRP A 47 -1.89 -0.79 -13.30
C TRP A 47 -1.70 0.22 -14.45
N ARG A 48 -0.49 0.31 -15.00
CA ARG A 48 -0.21 1.18 -16.17
C ARG A 48 -1.05 0.78 -17.38
N ARG A 49 -1.19 -0.52 -17.67
CA ARG A 49 -2.04 -1.01 -18.77
C ARG A 49 -3.51 -0.68 -18.52
N PHE A 50 -3.98 -0.83 -17.29
CA PHE A 50 -5.34 -0.44 -16.90
C PHE A 50 -5.59 1.06 -17.15
N THR A 51 -4.69 1.95 -16.75
CA THR A 51 -4.90 3.40 -16.95
C THR A 51 -4.86 3.81 -18.43
N ILE A 52 -4.02 3.15 -19.24
CA ILE A 52 -4.00 3.33 -20.71
C ILE A 52 -5.31 2.83 -21.33
N ALA A 53 -5.76 1.62 -20.96
CA ALA A 53 -7.02 1.05 -21.46
C ALA A 53 -8.22 1.93 -21.09
N LEU A 54 -8.27 2.43 -19.85
CA LEU A 54 -9.32 3.32 -19.39
C LEU A 54 -9.34 4.61 -20.21
N ARG A 55 -8.17 5.21 -20.45
CA ARG A 55 -8.07 6.41 -21.29
C ARG A 55 -8.61 6.17 -22.71
N ARG A 56 -8.25 5.05 -23.33
CA ARG A 56 -8.71 4.68 -24.67
C ARG A 56 -10.21 4.48 -24.72
N ARG A 57 -10.75 3.68 -23.81
CA ARG A 57 -12.19 3.40 -23.73
C ARG A 57 -13.01 4.67 -23.50
N CYS A 58 -12.53 5.59 -22.66
CA CYS A 58 -13.21 6.87 -22.51
C CYS A 58 -13.15 7.73 -23.78
N ALA A 59 -12.09 7.65 -24.58
CA ALA A 59 -12.03 8.36 -25.86
C ALA A 59 -13.01 7.74 -26.87
N ASP A 60 -13.06 6.40 -26.93
CA ASP A 60 -13.97 5.64 -27.79
C ASP A 60 -15.44 5.95 -27.46
N GLU A 61 -15.81 5.93 -26.18
CA GLU A 61 -17.17 6.24 -25.69
C GLU A 61 -17.60 7.68 -26.00
N LEU A 62 -16.64 8.60 -26.08
CA LEU A 62 -16.89 10.00 -26.45
C LEU A 62 -16.80 10.24 -27.97
N GLU A 63 -16.53 9.21 -28.76
CA GLU A 63 -16.31 9.30 -30.22
C GLU A 63 -15.18 10.27 -30.59
N LEU A 64 -14.11 10.28 -29.77
CA LEU A 64 -12.97 11.17 -29.93
C LEU A 64 -11.67 10.40 -30.21
N PRO A 65 -10.75 10.97 -31.01
CA PRO A 65 -9.37 10.51 -31.05
C PRO A 65 -8.72 10.59 -29.65
N GLU A 66 -8.00 9.55 -29.21
CA GLU A 66 -7.32 9.50 -27.88
C GLU A 66 -6.46 10.74 -27.57
N ARG A 67 -5.83 11.31 -28.61
CA ARG A 67 -5.00 12.52 -28.53
C ARG A 67 -5.78 13.79 -28.17
N GLN A 68 -7.08 13.84 -28.48
CA GLN A 68 -7.96 14.98 -28.19
C GLN A 68 -8.62 14.86 -26.81
N LEU A 69 -8.60 13.68 -26.19
CA LEU A 69 -9.20 13.49 -24.87
C LEU A 69 -8.66 14.50 -23.83
N GLY A 70 -7.36 14.79 -23.89
CA GLY A 70 -6.69 15.69 -22.94
C GLY A 70 -7.12 17.16 -23.04
N SER A 71 -7.69 17.61 -24.16
CA SER A 71 -8.23 18.97 -24.30
C SER A 71 -9.64 19.11 -23.74
N ILE A 72 -10.30 17.99 -23.41
CA ILE A 72 -11.69 17.96 -22.96
C ILE A 72 -11.78 17.45 -21.52
N MET A 73 -10.95 16.48 -21.14
CA MET A 73 -10.91 15.95 -19.79
C MET A 73 -9.58 15.31 -19.40
N ARG A 74 -9.41 15.11 -18.10
CA ARG A 74 -8.28 14.41 -17.51
C ARG A 74 -8.77 13.31 -16.58
N ILE A 75 -8.16 12.14 -16.68
CA ILE A 75 -8.34 11.06 -15.73
C ILE A 75 -7.26 11.20 -14.66
N SER A 76 -7.68 11.57 -13.46
CA SER A 76 -6.83 11.71 -12.29
C SER A 76 -7.06 10.53 -11.35
N PHE A 77 -6.01 10.05 -10.67
CA PHE A 77 -6.15 8.97 -9.70
C PHE A 77 -5.23 9.13 -8.49
N ALA A 78 -5.66 8.57 -7.37
CA ALA A 78 -4.79 8.16 -6.28
C ALA A 78 -5.05 6.68 -6.01
N LYS A 79 -3.98 5.92 -5.77
CA LYS A 79 -4.06 4.50 -5.47
C LYS A 79 -3.17 4.13 -4.30
N VAL A 80 -3.63 3.14 -3.56
CA VAL A 80 -2.92 2.45 -2.49
C VAL A 80 -2.81 0.98 -2.86
N ALA A 81 -1.63 0.40 -2.64
CA ALA A 81 -1.33 -1.00 -2.90
C ALA A 81 -1.30 -1.73 -1.56
N GLU A 82 -2.33 -2.52 -1.28
CA GLU A 82 -2.44 -3.29 -0.04
C GLU A 82 -2.19 -4.77 -0.33
N PHE A 83 -1.72 -5.52 0.67
CA PHE A 83 -1.58 -6.95 0.54
C PHE A 83 -2.81 -7.66 1.10
N GLN A 84 -3.36 -8.57 0.31
CA GLN A 84 -4.30 -9.55 0.85
C GLN A 84 -3.58 -10.39 1.92
N ALA A 85 -4.31 -11.02 2.83
CA ALA A 85 -3.72 -11.93 3.83
C ALA A 85 -2.87 -13.07 3.20
N ARG A 86 -3.09 -13.37 1.90
CA ARG A 86 -2.30 -14.32 1.08
C ARG A 86 -1.01 -13.74 0.47
N GLY A 87 -0.65 -12.51 0.81
CA GLY A 87 0.55 -11.83 0.30
C GLY A 87 0.46 -11.35 -1.16
N VAL A 88 -0.71 -11.42 -1.80
CA VAL A 88 -0.93 -10.89 -3.15
C VAL A 88 -1.38 -9.44 -3.06
N VAL A 89 -0.75 -8.56 -3.84
CA VAL A 89 -1.10 -7.14 -3.85
C VAL A 89 -2.45 -6.89 -4.52
N HIS A 90 -3.24 -5.98 -3.97
CA HIS A 90 -4.44 -5.44 -4.59
C HIS A 90 -4.44 -3.91 -4.49
N PHE A 91 -5.20 -3.25 -5.36
CA PHE A 91 -5.23 -1.79 -5.40
C PHE A 91 -6.57 -1.25 -4.93
N HIS A 92 -6.50 -0.35 -3.95
CA HIS A 92 -7.56 0.62 -3.68
C HIS A 92 -7.28 1.87 -4.50
N ALA A 93 -8.25 2.35 -5.27
CA ALA A 93 -8.05 3.55 -6.08
C ALA A 93 -9.28 4.45 -6.09
N ILE A 94 -9.03 5.75 -6.00
CA ILE A 94 -10.00 6.79 -6.32
C ILE A 94 -9.63 7.32 -7.68
N ILE A 95 -10.57 7.24 -8.62
CA ILE A 95 -10.42 7.77 -9.97
C ILE A 95 -11.44 8.89 -10.15
N ARG A 96 -10.94 10.04 -10.60
CA ARG A 96 -11.71 11.26 -10.81
C ARG A 96 -11.56 11.68 -12.27
N LEU A 97 -12.66 12.15 -12.84
CA LEU A 97 -12.64 12.79 -14.13
C LEU A 97 -12.69 14.31 -13.91
N ASP A 98 -11.65 14.99 -14.36
CA ASP A 98 -11.47 16.43 -14.23
C ASP A 98 -11.68 17.11 -15.59
N GLY A 99 -12.12 18.36 -15.57
CA GLY A 99 -12.01 19.22 -16.75
C GLY A 99 -10.54 19.47 -17.14
N PRO A 100 -10.29 20.07 -18.32
CA PRO A 100 -8.95 20.23 -18.85
C PRO A 100 -8.14 21.29 -18.09
N GLU A 101 -8.80 22.28 -17.50
CA GLU A 101 -8.15 23.35 -16.74
C GLU A 101 -7.58 22.85 -15.39
N VAL A 102 -6.56 23.56 -14.91
CA VAL A 102 -5.84 23.26 -13.67
C VAL A 102 -6.17 24.31 -12.61
N PRO A 103 -6.14 23.96 -11.31
CA PRO A 103 -5.80 22.64 -10.76
C PRO A 103 -7.00 21.68 -10.66
N TYR A 104 -8.23 22.20 -10.55
CA TYR A 104 -9.45 21.41 -10.31
C TYR A 104 -10.64 21.97 -11.11
N ALA A 105 -10.63 21.79 -12.43
CA ALA A 105 -11.79 22.09 -13.24
C ALA A 105 -12.90 21.05 -12.98
N PRO A 106 -14.15 21.49 -12.75
CA PRO A 106 -15.26 20.56 -12.56
C PRO A 106 -15.45 19.68 -13.80
N TRP A 107 -16.04 18.51 -13.57
CA TRP A 107 -16.42 17.61 -14.65
C TRP A 107 -17.31 18.34 -15.67
N PRO A 108 -16.99 18.30 -16.98
CA PRO A 108 -17.84 18.94 -17.97
C PRO A 108 -19.23 18.30 -17.97
N ALA A 109 -20.26 19.10 -17.67
CA ALA A 109 -21.63 18.59 -17.50
C ALA A 109 -22.18 17.86 -18.75
N ASN A 110 -21.66 18.21 -19.93
CA ASN A 110 -21.98 17.59 -21.22
C ASN A 110 -21.42 16.16 -21.39
N LEU A 111 -20.59 15.68 -20.47
CA LEU A 111 -20.02 14.32 -20.49
C LEU A 111 -20.64 13.41 -19.41
N SER A 112 -21.71 13.85 -18.76
CA SER A 112 -22.40 13.16 -17.66
C SER A 112 -22.87 11.72 -17.97
N ASN A 113 -22.95 11.34 -19.24
CA ASN A 113 -23.40 10.02 -19.69
C ASN A 113 -22.32 8.93 -19.68
N LEU A 114 -21.05 9.24 -19.40
CA LEU A 114 -20.01 8.21 -19.33
C LEU A 114 -20.30 7.18 -18.24
N ASP A 115 -20.47 5.90 -18.63
CA ASP A 115 -20.53 4.79 -17.69
C ASP A 115 -19.12 4.40 -17.19
N LEU A 116 -18.52 5.31 -16.42
CA LEU A 116 -17.18 5.12 -15.88
C LEU A 116 -17.01 3.79 -15.12
N PRO A 117 -17.94 3.34 -14.26
CA PRO A 117 -17.84 2.03 -13.63
C PRO A 117 -17.68 0.89 -14.64
N ASN A 118 -18.46 0.86 -15.72
CA ASN A 118 -18.33 -0.18 -16.73
C ASN A 118 -16.99 -0.06 -17.49
N LEU A 119 -16.61 1.14 -17.92
CA LEU A 119 -15.33 1.38 -18.59
C LEU A 119 -14.14 0.93 -17.74
N MET A 120 -14.20 1.11 -16.41
CA MET A 120 -13.19 0.61 -15.47
C MET A 120 -13.16 -0.93 -15.40
N ARG A 121 -14.31 -1.60 -15.34
CA ARG A 121 -14.38 -3.08 -15.35
C ARG A 121 -13.77 -3.65 -16.63
N GLU A 122 -14.16 -3.11 -17.77
CA GLU A 122 -13.65 -3.57 -19.08
C GLU A 122 -12.15 -3.27 -19.26
N SER A 123 -11.68 -2.14 -18.74
CA SER A 123 -10.26 -1.79 -18.72
C SER A 123 -9.44 -2.80 -17.91
N ALA A 124 -9.92 -3.15 -16.71
CA ALA A 124 -9.25 -4.13 -15.85
C ALA A 124 -9.23 -5.53 -16.48
N ALA A 125 -10.35 -5.96 -17.08
CA ALA A 125 -10.46 -7.24 -17.75
C ALA A 125 -9.57 -7.37 -19.01
N SER A 126 -9.31 -6.26 -19.70
CA SER A 126 -8.49 -6.25 -20.92
C SER A 126 -6.97 -6.35 -20.68
N GLY A 127 -6.52 -6.07 -19.46
CA GLY A 127 -5.10 -6.04 -19.11
C GLY A 127 -4.55 -7.44 -18.82
N PHE A 128 -3.65 -7.93 -19.68
CA PHE A 128 -2.86 -9.13 -19.39
C PHE A 128 -1.36 -8.88 -19.62
N LEU A 129 -0.50 -9.63 -18.94
CA LEU A 129 0.94 -9.67 -19.09
C LEU A 129 1.41 -11.11 -19.13
N ALA A 130 2.13 -11.51 -20.17
CA ALA A 130 2.91 -12.74 -20.12
C ALA A 130 4.16 -12.49 -19.27
N ALA A 131 4.49 -13.44 -18.39
CA ALA A 131 5.71 -13.43 -17.61
C ALA A 131 6.38 -14.81 -17.69
N SER A 132 7.65 -14.83 -18.06
CA SER A 132 8.46 -16.05 -18.15
C SER A 132 9.10 -16.31 -16.79
N THR A 133 8.68 -17.38 -16.14
CA THR A 133 9.17 -17.82 -14.82
C THR A 133 10.05 -19.06 -14.98
N ASP A 134 10.65 -19.51 -13.87
CA ASP A 134 11.55 -20.66 -13.80
C ASP A 134 10.91 -21.99 -14.25
N ASP A 135 9.59 -22.09 -14.12
CA ASP A 135 8.78 -23.28 -14.38
C ASP A 135 7.76 -23.11 -15.52
N GLY A 136 7.82 -22.01 -16.29
CA GLY A 136 6.96 -21.82 -17.47
C GLY A 136 6.53 -20.37 -17.71
N VAL A 137 5.58 -20.16 -18.62
CA VAL A 137 5.01 -18.84 -18.91
C VAL A 137 3.66 -18.71 -18.22
N ARG A 138 3.45 -17.59 -17.50
CA ARG A 138 2.18 -17.26 -16.84
C ARG A 138 1.54 -16.04 -17.48
N ALA A 139 0.22 -16.10 -17.66
CA ALA A 139 -0.59 -14.94 -18.01
C ALA A 139 -1.12 -14.26 -16.74
N LEU A 140 -0.56 -13.09 -16.42
CA LEU A 140 -0.92 -12.28 -15.27
C LEU A 140 -2.01 -11.28 -15.66
N ARG A 141 -3.08 -11.19 -14.88
CA ARG A 141 -4.20 -10.25 -15.10
C ARG A 141 -4.87 -9.90 -13.78
N PHE A 142 -5.61 -8.79 -13.73
CA PHE A 142 -6.51 -8.56 -12.61
C PHE A 142 -7.57 -9.67 -12.56
N GLY A 143 -7.93 -10.08 -11.34
CA GLY A 143 -9.01 -11.04 -11.12
C GLY A 143 -10.39 -10.39 -11.21
N ASP A 144 -11.43 -11.20 -11.00
CA ASP A 144 -12.83 -10.76 -11.16
C ASP A 144 -13.38 -10.02 -9.92
N GLN A 145 -12.61 -9.97 -8.83
CA GLN A 145 -12.97 -9.31 -7.57
C GLN A 145 -12.77 -7.78 -7.68
N LEU A 146 -13.66 -7.12 -8.43
CA LEU A 146 -13.67 -5.67 -8.61
C LEU A 146 -14.87 -5.04 -7.90
N ASP A 147 -14.63 -4.23 -6.87
CA ASP A 147 -15.66 -3.41 -6.22
C ASP A 147 -15.55 -1.96 -6.70
N ILE A 148 -16.41 -1.58 -7.63
CA ILE A 148 -16.40 -0.25 -8.26
C ILE A 148 -17.69 0.46 -7.91
N ARG A 149 -17.56 1.54 -7.14
CA ARG A 149 -18.68 2.35 -6.68
C ARG A 149 -18.43 3.80 -7.01
N ARG A 150 -19.49 4.50 -7.42
CA ARG A 150 -19.47 5.96 -7.49
C ARG A 150 -19.37 6.49 -6.07
N VAL A 151 -18.40 7.35 -5.82
CA VAL A 151 -18.32 8.08 -4.55
C VAL A 151 -19.30 9.23 -4.65
N VAL A 152 -20.39 9.18 -3.87
CA VAL A 152 -21.40 10.24 -3.75
C VAL A 152 -21.25 10.84 -2.35
N GLY A 153 -21.49 12.15 -2.18
CA GLY A 153 -21.61 12.74 -0.85
C GLY A 153 -22.77 12.08 -0.09
N ASP A 154 -22.69 12.00 1.25
CA ASP A 154 -23.85 11.53 2.01
C ASP A 154 -25.02 12.51 1.79
N THR A 155 -26.23 11.97 1.78
CA THR A 155 -27.49 12.69 1.49
C THR A 155 -27.85 13.78 2.49
N ASP A 156 -27.06 13.94 3.56
CA ASP A 156 -27.29 14.93 4.63
C ASP A 156 -26.48 16.22 4.42
N ASP A 157 -25.62 16.29 3.40
CA ASP A 157 -24.78 17.46 3.08
C ASP A 157 -24.65 17.65 1.55
N ASP A 158 -25.63 18.32 0.93
CA ASP A 158 -25.72 18.74 -0.50
C ASP A 158 -25.23 17.73 -1.59
N GLY A 159 -25.10 16.44 -1.28
CA GLY A 159 -24.61 15.41 -2.21
C GLY A 159 -23.14 15.56 -2.63
N HIS A 160 -22.37 16.47 -2.04
CA HIS A 160 -21.00 16.75 -2.43
C HIS A 160 -20.00 15.83 -1.72
N VAL A 161 -19.11 15.20 -2.50
CA VAL A 161 -17.98 14.44 -1.94
C VAL A 161 -16.96 15.42 -1.35
N THR A 162 -16.84 15.44 -0.03
CA THR A 162 -15.85 16.30 0.62
C THR A 162 -14.42 15.78 0.40
N PRO A 163 -13.42 16.67 0.22
CA PRO A 163 -12.01 16.29 0.18
C PRO A 163 -11.57 15.46 1.39
N GLN A 164 -12.16 15.71 2.56
CA GLN A 164 -11.92 14.99 3.81
C GLN A 164 -12.33 13.52 3.70
N LYS A 165 -13.47 13.19 3.05
CA LYS A 165 -13.93 11.81 2.85
C LYS A 165 -13.01 11.04 1.90
N VAL A 166 -12.51 11.69 0.85
CA VAL A 166 -11.49 11.14 -0.07
C VAL A 166 -10.18 10.88 0.67
N ALA A 167 -9.73 11.85 1.48
CA ALA A 167 -8.50 11.72 2.27
C ALA A 167 -8.62 10.62 3.33
N ALA A 168 -9.75 10.53 4.04
CA ALA A 168 -10.02 9.47 5.01
C ALA A 168 -10.07 8.09 4.36
N TYR A 169 -10.68 7.98 3.17
CA TYR A 169 -10.67 6.73 2.41
C TYR A 169 -9.24 6.31 2.06
N ILE A 170 -8.40 7.21 1.52
CA ILE A 170 -7.00 6.90 1.22
C ILE A 170 -6.22 6.57 2.51
N ALA A 171 -6.45 7.32 3.60
CA ALA A 171 -5.76 7.14 4.87
C ALA A 171 -6.09 5.79 5.51
N LYS A 172 -7.34 5.32 5.41
CA LYS A 172 -7.79 4.01 5.93
C LYS A 172 -6.93 2.86 5.38
N TYR A 173 -6.54 2.94 4.12
CA TYR A 173 -5.72 1.92 3.47
C TYR A 173 -4.23 2.26 3.51
N SER A 174 -3.86 3.46 3.99
CA SER A 174 -2.47 3.90 4.02
C SER A 174 -1.63 3.25 5.15
N THR A 175 -2.25 2.49 6.05
CA THR A 175 -1.57 1.92 7.23
C THR A 175 -1.41 0.40 7.17
N LYS A 176 -2.00 -0.29 6.18
CA LYS A 176 -1.94 -1.76 6.05
C LYS A 176 -0.81 -2.16 5.08
N ALA A 177 0.42 -2.05 5.57
CA ALA A 177 1.63 -2.33 4.79
C ALA A 177 2.16 -3.75 5.05
N ALA A 178 3.20 -4.15 4.31
CA ALA A 178 3.84 -5.48 4.42
C ALA A 178 4.35 -5.84 5.84
N GLU A 179 4.35 -4.88 6.76
CA GLU A 179 4.59 -5.06 8.19
C GLU A 179 3.66 -6.11 8.81
N ASP A 180 2.44 -6.27 8.27
CA ASP A 180 1.47 -7.29 8.68
C ASP A 180 1.99 -8.73 8.48
N PHE A 181 2.99 -8.95 7.61
CA PHE A 181 3.64 -10.26 7.44
C PHE A 181 4.84 -10.48 8.36
N GLY A 182 5.11 -9.56 9.30
CA GLY A 182 6.29 -9.61 10.15
C GLY A 182 7.60 -9.34 9.38
N LEU A 183 7.51 -8.77 8.17
CA LEU A 183 8.67 -8.39 7.36
C LEU A 183 9.26 -7.08 7.89
N ILE A 184 9.92 -7.17 9.05
CA ILE A 184 10.70 -6.09 9.65
C ILE A 184 11.99 -5.82 8.86
N SER A 185 12.56 -4.63 9.05
CA SER A 185 13.85 -4.26 8.46
C SER A 185 14.95 -5.26 8.84
N GLY A 186 15.35 -6.13 7.91
CA GLY A 186 16.41 -7.13 8.14
C GLY A 186 16.17 -8.48 7.47
N VAL A 187 14.90 -8.87 7.28
CA VAL A 187 14.56 -10.11 6.56
C VAL A 187 14.76 -9.92 5.06
N ARG A 188 15.88 -10.44 4.53
CA ARG A 188 16.25 -10.31 3.11
C ARG A 188 16.24 -11.62 2.33
N THR A 189 16.07 -12.74 3.02
CA THR A 189 16.02 -14.07 2.41
C THR A 189 14.91 -14.90 3.07
N ALA A 190 14.44 -15.91 2.36
CA ALA A 190 13.48 -16.87 2.89
C ALA A 190 14.06 -17.68 4.06
N GLU A 191 15.37 -17.94 4.05
CA GLU A 191 16.06 -18.59 5.16
C GLU A 191 16.06 -17.70 6.41
N ALA A 192 16.39 -16.42 6.27
CA ALA A 192 16.30 -15.47 7.38
C ALA A 192 14.86 -15.38 7.92
N ALA A 193 13.86 -15.33 7.03
CA ALA A 193 12.45 -15.34 7.44
C ALA A 193 12.09 -16.59 8.28
N ALA A 194 12.57 -17.76 7.87
CA ALA A 194 12.34 -18.99 8.63
C ALA A 194 13.03 -18.98 10.00
N LEU A 195 14.27 -18.47 10.08
CA LEU A 195 15.00 -18.31 11.35
C LEU A 195 14.33 -17.29 12.30
N HIS A 196 13.71 -16.25 11.74
CA HIS A 196 12.93 -15.27 12.48
C HIS A 196 11.51 -15.76 12.85
N GLY A 197 11.15 -17.01 12.50
CA GLY A 197 9.86 -17.60 12.87
C GLY A 197 8.66 -17.09 12.07
N LEU A 198 8.88 -16.49 10.89
CA LEU A 198 7.78 -16.08 10.02
C LEU A 198 7.00 -17.31 9.52
N SER A 199 5.73 -17.09 9.17
CA SER A 199 4.83 -18.18 8.79
C SER A 199 5.38 -18.98 7.59
N PRO A 200 5.11 -20.30 7.51
CA PRO A 200 5.55 -21.13 6.38
C PRO A 200 5.07 -20.61 5.02
N HIS A 201 3.90 -19.94 5.00
CA HIS A 201 3.36 -19.31 3.80
C HIS A 201 4.24 -18.14 3.32
N VAL A 202 4.62 -17.23 4.22
CA VAL A 202 5.49 -16.09 3.91
C VAL A 202 6.86 -16.59 3.45
N VAL A 203 7.45 -17.57 4.14
CA VAL A 203 8.71 -18.19 3.72
C VAL A 203 8.62 -18.74 2.29
N ARG A 204 7.52 -19.41 1.92
CA ARG A 204 7.33 -19.92 0.55
C ARG A 204 7.13 -18.80 -0.49
N MET A 205 6.46 -17.71 -0.14
CA MET A 205 6.37 -16.51 -0.98
C MET A 205 7.77 -15.92 -1.24
N LEU A 206 8.60 -15.78 -0.19
CA LEU A 206 9.96 -15.27 -0.34
C LEU A 206 10.83 -16.19 -1.18
N ARG A 207 10.73 -17.51 -1.01
CA ARG A 207 11.43 -18.47 -1.90
C ARG A 207 11.02 -18.30 -3.36
N ALA A 208 9.75 -18.00 -3.63
CA ALA A 208 9.32 -17.73 -5.00
C ALA A 208 9.93 -16.44 -5.55
N VAL A 209 10.01 -15.38 -4.74
CA VAL A 209 10.71 -14.14 -5.12
C VAL A 209 12.19 -14.42 -5.41
N GLU A 210 12.87 -15.20 -4.58
CA GLU A 210 14.28 -15.60 -4.79
C GLU A 210 14.46 -16.41 -6.07
N ARG A 211 13.57 -17.37 -6.37
CA ARG A 211 13.62 -18.12 -7.65
C ARG A 211 13.40 -17.19 -8.84
N LEU A 212 12.42 -16.30 -8.77
CA LEU A 212 12.18 -15.32 -9.83
C LEU A 212 13.38 -14.39 -10.03
N ALA A 213 14.12 -14.03 -8.98
CA ALA A 213 15.30 -13.17 -9.10
C ALA A 213 16.40 -13.77 -10.01
N THR A 214 16.40 -15.09 -10.23
CA THR A 214 17.32 -15.76 -11.17
C THR A 214 16.92 -15.57 -12.64
N GLN A 215 15.70 -15.13 -12.91
CA GLN A 215 15.17 -14.93 -14.25
C GLN A 215 15.46 -13.50 -14.74
N PRO A 216 15.98 -13.32 -15.98
CA PRO A 216 16.31 -11.99 -16.51
C PRO A 216 15.14 -10.99 -16.47
N GLU A 217 13.92 -11.47 -16.68
CA GLU A 217 12.70 -10.65 -16.68
C GLU A 217 12.41 -10.01 -15.31
N PHE A 218 12.88 -10.63 -14.22
CA PHE A 218 12.66 -10.21 -12.85
C PHE A 218 13.93 -9.69 -12.17
N ALA A 219 14.96 -9.37 -12.95
CA ALA A 219 16.20 -8.80 -12.43
C ALA A 219 15.93 -7.61 -11.49
N GLY A 220 16.50 -7.67 -10.28
CA GLY A 220 16.34 -6.63 -9.28
C GLY A 220 15.14 -6.80 -8.33
N ILE A 221 14.35 -7.87 -8.46
CA ILE A 221 13.20 -8.14 -7.59
C ILE A 221 13.63 -8.37 -6.13
N GLU A 222 14.86 -8.81 -5.89
CA GLU A 222 15.41 -9.05 -4.55
C GLU A 222 15.46 -7.79 -3.68
N ARG A 223 15.52 -6.60 -4.29
CA ARG A 223 15.42 -5.32 -3.57
C ARG A 223 14.05 -5.11 -2.91
N TRP A 224 13.05 -5.87 -3.34
CA TRP A 224 11.65 -5.78 -2.93
C TRP A 224 11.16 -7.01 -2.16
N VAL A 225 12.09 -7.82 -1.61
CA VAL A 225 11.76 -8.98 -0.74
C VAL A 225 10.87 -8.57 0.43
N HIS A 226 11.17 -7.44 1.05
CA HIS A 226 10.37 -6.85 2.13
C HIS A 226 8.94 -6.47 1.73
N MET A 227 8.62 -6.48 0.43
CA MET A 227 7.27 -6.29 -0.12
C MET A 227 6.80 -7.50 -0.94
N LEU A 228 7.28 -8.70 -0.62
CA LEU A 228 6.91 -9.94 -1.33
C LEU A 228 7.08 -9.84 -2.87
N GLY A 229 8.09 -9.08 -3.32
CA GLY A 229 8.40 -8.86 -4.73
C GLY A 229 7.64 -7.72 -5.41
N PHE A 230 6.76 -6.99 -4.72
CA PHE A 230 6.06 -5.84 -5.30
C PHE A 230 7.01 -4.67 -5.56
N ARG A 231 7.16 -4.28 -6.83
CA ARG A 231 8.13 -3.27 -7.31
C ARG A 231 7.58 -1.84 -7.35
N GLY A 232 6.62 -1.52 -6.49
CA GLY A 232 5.90 -0.24 -6.53
C GLY A 232 5.94 0.49 -5.20
N HIS A 233 5.56 1.76 -5.23
CA HIS A 233 5.23 2.47 -4.00
C HIS A 233 3.86 2.06 -3.51
N PHE A 234 3.75 1.96 -2.19
CA PHE A 234 2.52 1.65 -1.49
C PHE A 234 1.41 2.66 -1.82
N THR A 235 1.70 3.96 -1.79
CA THR A 235 0.78 5.01 -2.29
C THR A 235 1.35 5.72 -3.51
N THR A 236 0.52 5.95 -4.53
CA THR A 236 0.88 6.77 -5.69
C THR A 236 -0.31 7.61 -6.13
N LYS A 237 -0.05 8.81 -6.68
CA LYS A 237 -1.08 9.69 -7.24
C LYS A 237 -0.64 10.25 -8.58
N SER A 238 -1.60 10.51 -9.47
CA SER A 238 -1.36 11.30 -10.67
C SER A 238 -1.01 12.74 -10.30
N ARG A 239 -0.21 13.42 -11.14
CA ARG A 239 0.34 14.76 -10.87
C ARG A 239 -0.70 15.80 -10.44
N ALA A 240 -1.89 15.78 -11.06
CA ALA A 240 -2.97 16.74 -10.81
C ALA A 240 -4.09 16.22 -9.87
N PHE A 241 -3.86 15.12 -9.15
CA PHE A 241 -4.92 14.55 -8.29
C PHE A 241 -5.23 15.45 -7.09
N SER A 242 -4.18 15.97 -6.44
CA SER A 242 -4.29 16.80 -5.25
C SER A 242 -3.11 17.76 -5.15
N VAL A 243 -3.24 18.75 -4.27
CA VAL A 243 -2.20 19.71 -3.94
C VAL A 243 -0.91 18.97 -3.64
N THR A 244 0.20 19.51 -4.12
CA THR A 244 1.49 18.89 -3.92
C THR A 244 1.84 18.93 -2.43
N LEU A 245 2.62 17.94 -1.96
CA LEU A 245 3.15 17.99 -0.60
C LEU A 245 4.03 19.23 -0.38
N GLY A 246 4.65 19.76 -1.45
CA GLY A 246 5.39 21.01 -1.42
C GLY A 246 4.52 22.22 -1.08
N GLU A 247 3.39 22.37 -1.77
CA GLU A 247 2.41 23.44 -1.47
C GLU A 247 1.86 23.32 -0.05
N LEU A 248 1.52 22.10 0.41
CA LEU A 248 1.08 21.87 1.78
C LEU A 248 2.16 22.21 2.83
N ARG A 249 3.42 21.89 2.56
CA ARG A 249 4.55 22.26 3.43
C ARG A 249 4.76 23.77 3.47
N GLY A 250 4.68 24.44 2.32
CA GLY A 250 4.76 25.90 2.22
C GLY A 250 3.65 26.60 3.02
N ALA A 251 2.40 26.13 2.87
CA ALA A 251 1.27 26.65 3.63
C ALA A 251 1.45 26.44 5.15
N ARG A 252 1.94 25.27 5.58
CA ARG A 252 2.26 25.01 7.00
C ARG A 252 3.40 25.90 7.51
N ALA A 253 4.44 26.11 6.72
CA ALA A 253 5.55 26.99 7.09
C ALA A 253 5.06 28.45 7.26
N ALA A 254 4.24 28.95 6.33
CA ALA A 254 3.63 30.27 6.42
C ALA A 254 2.71 30.40 7.63
N HIS A 255 1.90 29.38 7.93
CA HIS A 255 1.04 29.36 9.11
C HIS A 255 1.84 29.36 10.41
N ARG A 256 2.91 28.55 10.52
CA ARG A 256 3.80 28.57 11.70
C ARG A 256 4.52 29.90 11.88
N GLN A 257 4.90 30.57 10.79
CA GLN A 257 5.48 31.91 10.81
C GLN A 257 4.46 32.96 11.26
N ALA A 258 3.20 32.84 10.85
CA ALA A 258 2.12 33.74 11.25
C ALA A 258 1.69 33.55 12.71
N ASP A 259 1.70 32.31 13.22
CA ASP A 259 1.30 31.96 14.60
C ASP A 259 2.39 32.21 15.65
N GLY A 260 3.56 32.74 15.25
CA GLY A 260 4.62 33.12 16.17
C GLY A 260 5.32 31.96 16.88
N PHE A 261 5.17 30.72 16.41
CA PHE A 261 5.97 29.60 16.91
C PHE A 261 7.44 29.85 16.54
N PRO A 262 8.37 29.94 17.52
CA PRO A 262 9.77 30.10 17.21
C PRO A 262 10.24 28.93 16.35
N LEU A 263 11.04 29.21 15.31
CA LEU A 263 11.88 28.18 14.73
C LEU A 263 12.70 27.60 15.89
N GLY A 264 12.41 26.36 16.29
CA GLY A 264 13.28 25.62 17.18
C GLY A 264 14.67 25.61 16.55
N ASP A 265 15.63 26.22 17.25
CA ASP A 265 17.02 26.29 16.82
C ASP A 265 17.55 24.87 16.61
N GLY A 266 17.79 24.53 15.35
CA GLY A 266 18.49 23.31 14.96
C GLY A 266 17.87 22.61 13.76
N ILE A 267 18.58 22.69 12.63
CA ILE A 267 18.56 21.79 11.44
C ILE A 267 18.01 22.38 10.13
N ASP A 268 17.31 23.52 10.09
CA ASP A 268 16.74 24.05 8.82
C ASP A 268 17.37 25.36 8.31
N ARG A 269 18.71 25.48 8.34
CA ARG A 269 19.43 26.56 7.64
C ARG A 269 20.44 26.05 6.63
N ALA A 270 19.97 25.78 5.42
CA ALA A 270 20.76 25.93 4.20
C ALA A 270 19.82 26.25 3.02
N GLY A 271 19.47 27.53 2.90
CA GLY A 271 18.97 28.06 1.62
C GLY A 271 20.16 28.39 0.73
N VAL A 272 20.27 27.74 -0.42
CA VAL A 272 20.98 28.27 -1.59
C VAL A 272 20.12 27.99 -2.81
N ALA A 273 19.85 29.04 -3.56
CA ALA A 273 19.10 29.04 -4.81
C ALA A 273 19.70 28.05 -5.83
N GLY A 274 18.83 27.34 -6.56
CA GLY A 274 19.20 26.51 -7.70
C GLY A 274 18.38 25.23 -7.76
N HIS A 275 17.69 25.03 -8.88
CA HIS A 275 16.93 23.83 -9.19
C HIS A 275 17.74 22.54 -8.94
N SER A 276 17.34 21.74 -7.95
CA SER A 276 17.35 20.27 -8.00
C SER A 276 16.66 19.74 -6.75
N GLU A 277 15.97 18.62 -6.91
CA GLU A 277 15.28 17.86 -5.87
C GLU A 277 16.24 17.52 -4.71
N SER A 278 16.19 18.26 -3.60
CA SER A 278 16.80 17.81 -2.35
C SER A 278 15.77 17.07 -1.52
N THR A 279 15.53 15.81 -1.87
CA THR A 279 15.23 14.83 -0.82
C THR A 279 16.45 14.85 0.10
N LEU A 280 16.26 15.10 1.40
CA LEU A 280 17.31 14.90 2.38
C LEU A 280 17.62 13.40 2.43
N VAL A 281 18.49 12.93 1.54
CA VAL A 281 19.06 11.60 1.60
C VAL A 281 20.09 11.67 2.72
N VAL A 282 19.70 11.22 3.91
CA VAL A 282 20.66 10.93 4.98
C VAL A 282 21.47 9.71 4.52
N GLY A 283 22.53 9.98 3.76
CA GLY A 283 23.34 8.96 3.05
C GLY A 283 24.36 8.25 3.94
N SER A 284 24.45 8.58 5.23
CA SER A 284 25.39 7.94 6.15
C SER A 284 24.73 7.69 7.49
N TRP A 285 24.20 6.48 7.65
CA TRP A 285 23.88 5.93 8.97
C TRP A 285 25.18 5.42 9.57
N LYS A 286 25.76 6.19 10.51
CA LYS A 286 26.80 5.67 11.39
C LYS A 286 26.10 5.13 12.64
N PHE A 287 26.28 3.85 12.91
CA PHE A 287 25.85 3.27 14.18
C PHE A 287 26.49 4.07 15.32
N ARG A 288 25.65 4.83 16.04
CA ARG A 288 26.06 5.71 17.15
C ARG A 288 26.14 4.96 18.49
N GLY A 289 25.61 3.74 18.55
CA GLY A 289 25.48 2.92 19.74
C GLY A 289 24.07 2.33 19.86
N LEU A 290 23.93 1.28 20.68
CA LEU A 290 22.65 0.72 21.11
C LEU A 290 22.58 0.89 22.62
N GLY A 291 21.49 1.47 23.13
CA GLY A 291 21.31 1.82 24.55
C GLY A 291 20.93 3.29 24.72
N HIS A 292 20.99 3.77 25.96
CA HIS A 292 20.63 5.14 26.31
C HIS A 292 21.75 6.10 25.88
N LEU A 293 21.50 6.89 24.83
CA LEU A 293 22.50 7.78 24.24
C LEU A 293 22.62 9.10 25.00
N SER A 294 21.62 9.42 25.82
CA SER A 294 21.64 10.53 26.78
C SER A 294 21.26 10.07 28.18
N PRO A 295 21.69 10.78 29.24
CA PRO A 295 21.14 10.58 30.59
C PRO A 295 19.61 10.71 30.63
N GLY A 296 19.01 11.50 29.73
CA GLY A 296 17.56 11.63 29.59
C GLY A 296 16.90 10.36 29.06
N ASP A 297 17.51 9.67 28.08
CA ASP A 297 17.00 8.41 27.53
C ASP A 297 17.01 7.31 28.60
N LEU A 298 18.06 7.30 29.42
CA LEU A 298 18.18 6.39 30.56
C LEU A 298 17.08 6.69 31.59
N LEU A 299 16.86 7.97 31.89
CA LEU A 299 15.86 8.39 32.86
C LEU A 299 14.43 8.05 32.39
N LEU A 300 14.12 8.28 31.11
CA LEU A 300 12.85 7.91 30.50
C LEU A 300 12.62 6.39 30.53
N THR A 301 13.63 5.60 30.13
CA THR A 301 13.48 4.14 30.10
C THR A 301 13.40 3.56 31.51
N THR A 302 14.19 4.10 32.45
CA THR A 302 14.12 3.72 33.86
C THR A 302 12.74 4.05 34.43
N ARG A 303 12.19 5.23 34.12
CA ARG A 303 10.84 5.63 34.53
C ARG A 303 9.78 4.64 34.02
N VAL A 304 9.78 4.34 32.71
CA VAL A 304 8.83 3.39 32.11
C VAL A 304 8.98 1.99 32.71
N TYR A 305 10.21 1.55 32.97
CA TYR A 305 10.48 0.27 33.59
C TYR A 305 9.95 0.21 35.04
N THR A 306 10.18 1.25 35.84
CA THR A 306 9.66 1.34 37.20
C THR A 306 8.13 1.35 37.21
N GLU A 307 7.50 2.16 36.35
CA GLU A 307 6.03 2.21 36.23
C GLU A 307 5.45 0.85 35.80
N HIS A 308 6.17 0.10 34.94
CA HIS A 308 5.76 -1.25 34.55
C HIS A 308 5.84 -2.25 35.71
N LEU A 309 6.90 -2.20 36.52
CA LEU A 309 7.01 -3.04 37.72
C LEU A 309 5.94 -2.72 38.76
N GLU A 310 5.68 -1.43 39.00
CA GLU A 310 4.61 -0.98 39.88
C GLU A 310 3.24 -1.49 39.41
N ALA A 311 2.96 -1.42 38.11
CA ALA A 311 1.72 -1.96 37.54
C ALA A 311 1.60 -3.49 37.69
N LEU A 312 2.71 -4.22 37.58
CA LEU A 312 2.73 -5.68 37.77
C LEU A 312 2.50 -6.07 39.24
N ASP A 313 3.09 -5.33 40.18
CA ASP A 313 2.87 -5.58 41.61
C ASP A 313 1.43 -5.22 42.01
N HIS A 314 0.88 -4.12 41.50
CA HIS A 314 -0.53 -3.78 41.70
C HIS A 314 -1.48 -4.86 41.15
N ALA A 315 -1.19 -5.39 39.96
CA ALA A 315 -1.98 -6.48 39.37
C ALA A 315 -1.86 -7.79 40.17
N ARG A 316 -0.70 -8.08 40.78
CA ARG A 316 -0.50 -9.24 41.66
C ARG A 316 -1.27 -9.10 42.98
N GLU A 317 -1.26 -7.91 43.57
CA GLU A 317 -2.01 -7.60 44.79
C GLU A 317 -3.53 -7.72 44.55
N GLU A 318 -4.02 -7.19 43.42
CA GLU A 318 -5.43 -7.35 43.01
C GLU A 318 -5.80 -8.83 42.79
N GLN A 319 -4.91 -9.61 42.19
CA GLN A 319 -5.14 -11.04 41.96
C GLN A 319 -5.11 -11.86 43.27
N GLN A 320 -4.26 -11.50 44.24
CA GLN A 320 -4.26 -12.10 45.59
C GLN A 320 -5.52 -11.74 46.38
N LEU A 321 -5.94 -10.47 46.35
CA LEU A 321 -7.19 -10.01 46.97
C LEU A 321 -8.43 -10.67 46.36
N ALA A 322 -8.41 -10.97 45.06
CA ALA A 322 -9.49 -11.71 44.40
C ALA A 322 -9.50 -13.22 44.73
N THR A 323 -8.40 -13.78 45.23
CA THR A 323 -8.29 -15.20 45.59
C THR A 323 -8.60 -15.45 47.07
N ASP A 324 -8.47 -14.44 47.93
CA ASP A 324 -8.72 -14.52 49.39
C ASP A 324 -10.16 -14.17 49.81
N TYR A 325 -11.08 -13.94 48.87
CA TYR A 325 -12.52 -13.81 49.13
C TYR A 325 -13.25 -15.09 48.69
N PRO A 326 -13.81 -15.91 49.61
CA PRO A 326 -14.44 -17.19 49.27
C PRO A 326 -15.76 -17.07 48.50
#